data_AF-A0A150WKP2-F1
#
_entry.id   AF-A0A150WKP2-F1
#
_cell.length_a   1.000
_cell.length_b   1.000
_cell.length_c   1.000
_cell.angle_alpha   90.00
_cell.angle_beta   90.00
_cell.angle_gamma   90.00
#
_symmetry.space_group_name_H-M   'P 1'
#
loop_
_entity.id
_entity.type
_entity.pdbx_description
1 polymer ?
#
loop_
_entity_poly.entity_id
_entity_poly.type
_entity_poly.pdbx_seq_one_letter_code
_entity_poly.pdbx_strand_id
1 'polypeptide(L)'
;MRRIWLLLALVGTVVPYSYIIPFFVEHGIDIALFFELLFANSVSRFFAIDLVISSVAFLLWSYTDAKKNKIPGWWTILAANMLVGLSLSLPLYLFKRSAMASKAH
;
A
#
# COMPACT_ATOMS: atom_id res chain seq x y z
N MET A 1 -7.99 -18.08 3.69
CA MET A 1 -7.76 -16.62 3.72
C MET A 1 -6.45 -16.18 3.04
N ARG A 2 -5.34 -16.90 3.20
CA ARG A 2 -4.03 -16.51 2.64
C ARG A 2 -4.01 -16.21 1.12
N ARG A 3 -4.75 -16.96 0.30
CA ARG A 3 -4.88 -16.73 -1.15
C ARG A 3 -5.59 -15.41 -1.50
N ILE A 4 -6.57 -15.00 -0.68
CA ILE A 4 -7.32 -13.75 -0.88
C ILE A 4 -6.37 -12.54 -0.69
N TRP A 5 -5.51 -12.59 0.34
CA TRP A 5 -4.53 -11.53 0.57
C TRP A 5 -3.50 -11.41 -0.56
N LEU A 6 -3.10 -12.53 -1.17
CA LEU A 6 -2.24 -12.52 -2.35
C LEU A 6 -2.94 -11.92 -3.58
N LEU A 7 -4.21 -12.27 -3.81
CA LEU A 7 -4.99 -11.69 -4.91
C LEU A 7 -5.17 -10.19 -4.72
N LEU A 8 -5.51 -9.74 -3.51
CA LEU A 8 -5.63 -8.31 -3.18
C LEU A 8 -4.30 -7.57 -3.30
N ALA A 9 -3.17 -8.18 -2.91
CA ALA A 9 -1.85 -7.60 -3.13
C ALA A 9 -1.54 -7.42 -4.62
N LEU A 10 -1.87 -8.44 -5.43
CA LEU A 10 -1.64 -8.41 -6.87
C LEU A 10 -2.51 -7.34 -7.54
N VAL A 11 -3.81 -7.32 -7.25
CA VAL A 11 -4.74 -6.30 -7.75
C VAL A 11 -4.32 -4.91 -7.27
N GLY A 12 -3.97 -4.76 -6.00
CA GLY A 12 -3.50 -3.52 -5.40
C GLY A 12 -2.18 -3.01 -5.94
N THR A 13 -1.45 -3.81 -6.72
CA THR A 13 -0.25 -3.40 -7.45
C THR A 13 -0.57 -3.18 -8.93
N VAL A 14 -1.18 -4.15 -9.59
CA VAL A 14 -1.41 -4.10 -11.05
C VAL A 14 -2.34 -2.93 -11.42
N VAL A 15 -3.40 -2.70 -10.65
CA VAL A 15 -4.39 -1.67 -10.98
C VAL A 15 -3.78 -0.27 -10.87
N PRO A 16 -3.12 0.15 -9.78
CA PRO A 16 -2.48 1.46 -9.71
C PRO A 16 -1.42 1.68 -10.80
N TYR A 17 -0.58 0.68 -11.04
CA TYR A 17 0.45 0.78 -12.08
C TYR A 17 -0.15 0.88 -13.49
N SER A 18 -1.32 0.30 -13.75
CA SER A 18 -1.99 0.42 -15.05
C SER A 18 -2.42 1.86 -15.39
N TYR A 19 -2.65 2.72 -14.39
CA TYR A 19 -2.95 4.14 -14.60
C TYR A 19 -1.70 5.02 -14.61
N ILE A 20 -0.71 4.68 -13.77
CA ILE A 20 0.52 5.47 -13.61
C ILE A 20 1.50 5.27 -14.79
N ILE A 21 1.62 4.05 -15.32
CA ILE A 21 2.57 3.77 -16.42
C ILE A 21 2.22 4.55 -17.69
N PRO A 22 0.97 4.52 -18.21
CA PRO A 22 0.62 5.30 -19.40
C PRO A 22 0.81 6.79 -19.21
N PHE A 23 0.50 7.31 -18.01
CA PHE A 23 0.70 8.71 -17.67
C PHE A 23 2.17 9.14 -17.84
N PHE A 24 3.10 8.36 -17.28
CA PHE A 24 4.54 8.65 -17.41
C PHE A 24 5.10 8.37 -18.81
N VAL A 25 4.48 7.48 -19.59
CA VAL A 25 4.83 7.28 -21.00
C VAL A 25 4.41 8.49 -21.85
N GLU A 26 3.25 9.06 -21.58
CA GLU A 26 2.70 10.18 -22.35
C GLU A 26 3.32 11.54 -21.95
N HIS A 27 3.55 11.77 -20.65
CA HIS A 27 4.00 13.06 -20.13
C HIS A 27 5.49 13.07 -19.73
N GLY A 28 6.19 11.94 -19.84
CA GLY A 28 7.52 11.76 -19.26
C GLY A 28 7.48 11.59 -17.73
N ILE A 29 8.63 11.44 -17.07
CA ILE A 29 8.73 11.38 -15.60
C ILE A 29 8.53 12.78 -15.01
N ASP A 30 7.35 13.36 -15.21
CA ASP A 30 6.96 14.65 -14.66
C ASP A 30 6.16 14.46 -13.36
N ILE A 31 6.92 14.36 -12.27
CA ILE A 31 6.38 14.21 -10.92
C ILE A 31 5.57 15.46 -10.53
N ALA A 32 5.97 16.65 -10.99
CA ALA A 32 5.28 17.89 -10.64
C ALA A 32 3.87 17.91 -11.26
N LEU A 33 3.76 17.57 -12.55
CA LEU A 33 2.47 17.47 -13.24
C LEU A 33 1.57 16.39 -12.64
N PHE A 34 2.14 15.26 -12.24
CA PHE A 34 1.38 14.20 -11.55
C PHE A 34 0.71 14.74 -10.28
N PHE A 35 1.46 15.46 -9.44
CA PHE A 35 0.92 16.05 -8.22
C PHE A 35 -0.07 17.18 -8.49
N GLU A 36 0.17 18.00 -9.51
CA GLU A 36 -0.77 19.04 -9.93
C GLU A 36 -2.13 18.43 -10.30
N LEU A 37 -2.15 17.38 -11.12
CA LEU A 37 -3.36 16.68 -11.52
C LEU A 37 -4.02 15.91 -10.37
N LEU A 38 -3.22 15.28 -9.50
CA LEU A 38 -3.72 14.58 -8.32
C LEU A 38 -4.44 15.53 -7.34
N PHE A 39 -4.00 16.79 -7.28
CA PHE A 39 -4.57 17.82 -6.40
C PHE A 39 -5.40 18.89 -7.13
N ALA A 40 -5.69 18.69 -8.42
CA ALA A 40 -6.38 19.65 -9.28
C ALA A 40 -7.82 19.94 -8.85
N ASN A 41 -8.50 18.95 -8.24
CA ASN A 41 -9.88 19.10 -7.79
C ASN A 41 -10.05 18.65 -6.34
N SER A 42 -11.12 19.16 -5.69
CA SER A 42 -11.41 18.90 -4.28
C SER A 42 -11.64 17.42 -3.96
N VAL A 43 -12.19 16.66 -4.90
CA VAL A 43 -12.50 15.24 -4.72
C VAL A 43 -11.22 14.40 -4.75
N SER A 44 -10.35 14.59 -5.75
CA SER A 44 -9.05 13.93 -5.83
C SER A 44 -8.16 14.29 -4.65
N ARG A 45 -8.19 15.55 -4.20
CA ARG A 45 -7.48 15.99 -2.98
C ARG A 45 -7.99 15.26 -1.73
N PHE A 46 -9.30 15.11 -1.58
CA PHE A 46 -9.88 14.35 -0.48
C PHE A 46 -9.40 12.89 -0.50
N PHE A 47 -9.45 12.22 -1.66
CA PHE A 47 -8.97 10.84 -1.80
C PHE A 47 -7.47 10.71 -1.50
N ALA A 48 -6.64 11.63 -2.00
CA ALA A 48 -5.20 11.62 -1.74
C ALA A 48 -4.88 11.79 -0.25
N ILE A 49 -5.54 12.74 0.41
CA ILE A 49 -5.36 12.97 1.85
C ILE A 49 -5.87 11.78 2.67
N ASP A 50 -7.04 11.22 2.34
CA ASP A 50 -7.60 10.04 3.00
C ASP A 50 -6.64 8.84 2.91
N LEU A 51 -6.06 8.61 1.72
CA LEU A 51 -5.09 7.55 1.50
C LEU A 51 -3.81 7.75 2.33
N VAL A 52 -3.31 8.99 2.44
CA VAL A 52 -2.14 9.32 3.25
C VAL A 52 -2.43 9.09 4.74
N ILE A 53 -3.54 9.60 5.25
CA ILE A 53 -3.94 9.43 6.66
C ILE A 53 -4.11 7.94 6.98
N SER A 54 -4.81 7.21 6.11
CA SER A 54 -5.02 5.76 6.26
C SER A 54 -3.70 4.98 6.18
N SER A 55 -2.75 5.40 5.33
CA SER A 55 -1.42 4.80 5.25
C SER A 55 -0.62 4.99 6.53
N VAL A 56 -0.59 6.21 7.08
CA VAL A 56 0.10 6.52 8.33
C VAL A 56 -0.53 5.75 9.50
N ALA A 57 -1.86 5.77 9.61
CA ALA A 57 -2.58 5.03 10.65
C ALA A 57 -2.28 3.52 10.57
N PHE A 58 -2.28 2.95 9.36
CA PHE A 58 -1.95 1.56 9.13
C PHE A 58 -0.49 1.22 9.48
N LEU A 59 0.48 2.08 9.13
CA LEU A 59 1.89 1.85 9.46
C LEU A 59 2.11 1.87 10.98
N LEU A 60 1.52 2.83 11.69
CA LEU A 60 1.60 2.91 13.16
C LEU A 60 0.97 1.67 13.80
N TRP A 61 -0.24 1.30 13.39
CA TRP A 61 -0.93 0.13 13.91
C TRP A 61 -0.15 -1.16 13.61
N SER A 62 0.23 -1.39 12.34
CA SER A 62 0.93 -2.60 11.91
C SER A 62 2.30 -2.74 12.58
N TYR A 63 3.00 -1.64 12.88
CA TYR A 63 4.25 -1.69 13.63
C TYR A 63 4.02 -2.22 15.05
N THR A 64 3.01 -1.70 15.75
CA THR A 64 2.69 -2.16 17.11
C THR A 64 2.20 -3.61 17.13
N ASP A 65 1.37 -4.00 16.16
CA ASP A 65 0.87 -5.38 16.03
C ASP A 65 1.99 -6.36 15.64
N ALA A 66 2.93 -5.95 14.78
CA ALA A 66 4.08 -6.77 14.40
C ALA A 66 4.98 -7.06 15.61
N LYS A 67 5.22 -6.05 16.46
CA LYS A 67 6.00 -6.21 17.69
C LYS A 67 5.30 -7.13 18.69
N LYS A 68 3.97 -7.01 18.84
CA LYS A 68 3.17 -7.87 19.73
C LYS A 68 3.11 -9.32 19.26
N ASN A 69 2.89 -9.55 17.97
CA ASN A 69 2.75 -10.88 17.38
C ASN A 69 4.07 -11.48 16.87
N LYS A 70 5.22 -10.84 17.17
CA LYS A 70 6.58 -11.23 16.75
C LYS A 70 6.68 -11.51 15.24
N ILE A 71 6.02 -10.70 14.42
CA ILE A 71 6.03 -10.84 12.96
C ILE A 71 7.38 -10.33 12.42
N PRO A 72 8.21 -11.16 11.78
CA PRO A 72 9.53 -10.75 11.32
C PRO A 72 9.45 -9.89 10.05
N GLY A 73 10.39 -8.96 9.93
CA GLY A 73 10.61 -8.18 8.71
C GLY A 73 9.50 -7.17 8.40
N TRP A 74 9.01 -6.44 9.41
CA TRP A 74 8.03 -5.35 9.21
C TRP A 74 8.52 -4.27 8.23
N TRP A 75 9.85 -4.09 8.08
CA TRP A 75 10.43 -3.16 7.10
C TRP A 75 9.93 -3.39 5.66
N THR A 76 9.62 -4.64 5.28
CA THR A 76 9.03 -4.95 3.96
C THR A 76 7.65 -4.32 3.75
N ILE A 77 6.88 -4.11 4.83
CA ILE A 77 5.56 -3.48 4.79
C ILE A 77 5.70 -1.99 4.59
N LEU A 78 6.68 -1.37 5.27
CA LEU A 78 7.05 0.03 5.06
C LEU A 78 7.50 0.25 3.61
N ALA A 79 8.41 -0.57 3.10
CA ALA A 79 8.88 -0.49 1.72
C ALA A 79 7.72 -0.66 0.71
N ALA A 80 6.82 -1.63 0.93
CA ALA A 80 5.65 -1.82 0.08
C ALA A 80 4.71 -0.59 0.10
N ASN A 81 4.53 0.04 1.26
CA ASN A 81 3.69 1.23 1.39
C ASN A 81 4.31 2.44 0.67
N MET A 82 5.64 2.60 0.71
CA MET A 82 6.32 3.70 0.02
C MET A 82 6.45 3.49 -1.50
N LEU A 83 6.65 2.26 -1.95
CA LEU A 83 6.85 1.96 -3.37
C LEU A 83 5.53 1.85 -4.15
N VAL A 84 4.48 1.30 -3.52
CA VAL A 84 3.21 1.00 -4.19
C VAL A 84 2.04 1.68 -3.51
N GLY A 85 2.01 1.70 -2.17
CA GLY A 85 0.94 2.31 -1.39
C GLY A 85 0.26 1.33 -0.42
N LEU A 86 -0.80 1.84 0.22
CA LEU A 86 -1.60 1.08 1.19
C LEU A 86 -2.23 -0.19 0.60
N SER A 87 -2.59 -0.13 -0.68
CA SER A 87 -3.23 -1.22 -1.42
C SER A 87 -2.43 -2.51 -1.43
N LEU A 88 -1.09 -2.43 -1.47
CA LEU A 88 -0.20 -3.59 -1.38
C LEU A 88 0.24 -3.87 0.05
N SER A 89 0.57 -2.82 0.82
CA SER A 89 1.13 -3.00 2.16
C SER A 89 0.16 -3.70 3.12
N LEU A 90 -1.14 -3.41 3.01
CA LEU A 90 -2.17 -3.97 3.87
C LEU A 90 -2.38 -5.47 3.64
N PRO A 91 -2.63 -5.96 2.41
CA PRO A 91 -2.72 -7.40 2.15
C PRO A 91 -1.42 -8.14 2.46
N LEU A 92 -0.25 -7.54 2.17
CA LEU A 92 1.05 -8.16 2.48
C LEU A 92 1.25 -8.38 3.98
N TYR A 93 0.85 -7.40 4.80
CA TYR A 93 0.92 -7.52 6.25
C TYR A 93 -0.01 -8.62 6.77
N LEU A 94 -1.26 -8.64 6.30
CA LEU A 94 -2.24 -9.65 6.71
C LEU A 94 -1.84 -11.05 6.28
N PHE A 95 -1.20 -11.19 5.12
CA PHE A 95 -0.57 -12.44 4.69
C PHE A 95 0.49 -12.90 5.70
N LYS A 96 1.44 -12.04 6.06
CA LYS A 96 2.50 -12.37 7.04
C LYS A 96 1.93 -12.73 8.41
N ARG A 97 0.95 -11.96 8.89
CA ARG A 97 0.24 -12.21 10.15
C ARG A 97 -0.46 -13.58 10.13
N SER A 98 -1.15 -13.91 9.05
CA SER A 98 -1.83 -15.21 8.91
C SER A 98 -0.86 -16.39 8.86
N ALA A 99 0.33 -16.21 8.26
CA ALA A 99 1.37 -17.22 8.22
C ALA A 99 1.96 -17.49 9.61
N MET A 100 2.13 -16.45 10.43
CA MET A 100 2.62 -16.60 11.80
C MET A 100 1.60 -17.30 12.71
N ALA A 101 0.32 -16.96 12.60
CA ALA A 101 -0.74 -17.65 13.35
C ALA A 101 -0.80 -19.16 13.03
N SER A 102 -0.56 -19.54 11.77
CA SER A 102 -0.54 -20.95 11.36
C SER A 102 0.68 -21.74 11.85
N LYS A 103 1.80 -21.07 12.21
CA LYS A 103 3.00 -21.73 12.74
C LYS A 103 2.93 -21.98 14.26
N ALA A 104 1.95 -21.40 14.93
CA ALA A 104 1.74 -21.56 16.37
C ALA A 104 0.89 -22.81 16.71
N HIS A 105 0.45 -23.56 15.69
CA HIS A 105 -0.26 -24.83 15.78
C HIS A 105 0.63 -25.96 15.24
#